data_AF-Q1WMU8-F1
#
_entry.id   AF-Q1WMU8-F1
#
_cell.length_a   1.000
_cell.length_b   1.000
_cell.length_c   1.000
_cell.angle_alpha   90.00
_cell.angle_beta   90.00
_cell.angle_gamma   90.00
#
_symmetry.space_group_name_H-M   'P 1'
#
loop_
_entity.id
_entity.type
_entity.pdbx_description
1 polymer ?
#
loop_
_entity_poly.entity_id
_entity_poly.type
_entity_poly.pdbx_seq_one_letter_code
_entity_poly.pdbx_strand_id
1 'polypeptide(L)'
;MRFAALVSLVAASVAIASPATHLKKRATCPGGQTVDDAQCCVWFDVLDDLQTNLFNGAKCENGVHKALRLQFHDSIGFSPALTASGQFGGGGSDGSIIEHDNIELTFPPNGNLGGIPHLHRKPRSQLNRLRRIQFAAAAGVANCPGAPRLEFLAGRPFTSQPSPPGLVPGPGNTVTRILDRMADAGFSADETVDLLASHSIAAQQGLNAAIAGSPFDSTPDRFDTQFFIETLLKGVLNPGPTTGFAEVLSPLPGEFRMQSDFAIARDPRTSCRWQELANNPQLMRTAFRTAMAKLSALGNDRSSLVDCSSVIPNPAADDTDPTLPGGKVADDIEGSCAATPFPVLPIAPGPTPTIPAVVI
;
A
#
# COMPACT_ATOMS: atom_id res chain seq x y z
N MET A 1 7.93 73.00 -37.43
CA MET A 1 8.36 71.90 -36.55
C MET A 1 7.44 70.71 -36.80
N ARG A 2 7.99 69.60 -37.33
CA ARG A 2 7.31 68.30 -37.43
C ARG A 2 8.26 67.27 -36.82
N PHE A 3 7.87 66.67 -35.70
CA PHE A 3 8.64 65.61 -35.05
C PHE A 3 8.31 64.28 -35.72
N ALA A 4 9.32 63.63 -36.29
CA ALA A 4 9.25 62.24 -36.73
C ALA A 4 9.64 61.35 -35.54
N ALA A 5 8.72 60.51 -35.08
CA ALA A 5 9.00 59.49 -34.09
C ALA A 5 9.50 58.22 -34.80
N LEU A 6 10.75 57.84 -34.54
CA LEU A 6 11.30 56.53 -34.88
C LEU A 6 10.85 55.51 -33.82
N VAL A 7 10.16 54.47 -34.26
CA VAL A 7 9.87 53.27 -33.44
C VAL A 7 10.92 52.22 -33.77
N SER A 8 11.83 51.96 -32.82
CA SER A 8 12.75 50.81 -32.88
C SER A 8 12.03 49.57 -32.34
N LEU A 9 11.79 48.58 -33.21
CA LEU A 9 11.47 47.21 -32.77
C LEU A 9 12.75 46.53 -32.27
N VAL A 10 12.80 46.21 -30.98
CA VAL A 10 13.79 45.29 -30.41
C VAL A 10 13.14 43.90 -30.38
N ALA A 11 13.61 42.99 -31.24
CA ALA A 11 13.27 41.58 -31.16
C ALA A 11 14.16 40.91 -30.11
N ALA A 12 13.61 40.59 -28.95
CA ALA A 12 14.28 39.78 -27.94
C ALA A 12 14.08 38.29 -28.26
N SER A 13 15.12 37.62 -28.74
CA SER A 13 15.16 36.17 -28.89
C SER A 13 15.39 35.52 -27.53
N VAL A 14 14.32 34.99 -26.92
CA VAL A 14 14.42 34.11 -25.76
C VAL A 14 14.92 32.74 -26.25
N ALA A 15 16.18 32.42 -25.95
CA ALA A 15 16.68 31.06 -26.10
C ALA A 15 16.08 30.19 -24.97
N ILE A 16 15.10 29.37 -25.30
CA ILE A 16 14.59 28.33 -24.40
C ILE A 16 15.66 27.25 -24.35
N ALA A 17 16.44 27.22 -23.26
CA ALA A 17 17.30 26.08 -22.96
C ALA A 17 16.41 24.89 -22.60
N SER A 18 16.27 23.93 -23.52
CA SER A 18 15.71 22.62 -23.19
C SER A 18 16.60 21.97 -22.13
N PRO A 19 16.05 21.42 -21.02
CA PRO A 19 16.87 20.65 -20.11
C PRO A 19 17.46 19.46 -20.87
N ALA A 20 18.78 19.31 -20.80
CA ALA A 20 19.44 18.16 -21.38
C ALA A 20 18.82 16.89 -20.80
N THR A 21 18.05 16.17 -21.61
CA THR A 21 17.64 14.80 -21.30
C THR A 21 18.93 13.99 -21.26
N HIS A 22 19.49 13.77 -20.07
CA HIS A 22 20.50 12.74 -19.89
C HIS A 22 19.85 11.44 -20.40
N LEU A 23 20.28 10.98 -21.57
CA LEU A 23 19.98 9.64 -22.07
C LEU A 23 20.45 8.68 -20.98
N LYS A 24 19.55 8.23 -20.11
CA LYS A 24 19.83 7.15 -19.15
C LYS A 24 20.32 5.98 -20.01
N LYS A 25 21.56 5.54 -19.76
CA LYS A 25 22.14 4.41 -20.50
C LYS A 25 21.28 3.18 -20.20
N ARG A 26 20.44 2.80 -21.14
CA ARG A 26 19.66 1.56 -21.03
C ARG A 26 20.61 0.37 -21.15
N ALA A 27 20.39 -0.64 -20.31
CA ALA A 27 21.06 -1.92 -20.39
C ALA A 27 20.09 -2.98 -20.90
N THR A 28 20.61 -3.94 -21.67
CA THR A 28 19.86 -5.13 -22.07
C THR A 28 20.27 -6.28 -21.16
N CYS A 29 19.31 -6.87 -20.47
CA CYS A 29 19.51 -8.01 -19.58
C CYS A 29 19.71 -9.31 -20.38
N PRO A 30 20.25 -10.38 -19.76
CA PRO A 30 20.47 -11.66 -20.43
C PRO A 30 19.21 -12.26 -21.08
N GLY A 31 18.02 -12.00 -20.52
CA GLY A 31 16.72 -12.42 -21.07
C GLY A 31 16.16 -11.51 -22.17
N GLY A 32 16.89 -10.49 -22.61
CA GLY A 32 16.48 -9.56 -23.68
C GLY A 32 15.64 -8.37 -23.22
N GLN A 33 15.22 -8.32 -21.95
CA GLN A 33 14.54 -7.15 -21.37
C GLN A 33 15.48 -5.94 -21.31
N THR A 34 14.92 -4.74 -21.37
CA THR A 34 15.69 -3.49 -21.22
C THR A 34 15.38 -2.83 -19.88
N VAL A 35 16.42 -2.31 -19.22
CA VAL A 35 16.34 -1.63 -17.92
C VAL A 35 17.13 -0.33 -17.97
N ASP A 36 16.82 0.58 -17.05
CA ASP A 36 17.50 1.88 -16.95
C ASP A 36 18.90 1.77 -16.32
N ASP A 37 19.19 0.69 -15.58
CA ASP A 37 20.50 0.39 -15.00
C ASP A 37 20.77 -1.11 -15.04
N ALA A 38 21.97 -1.53 -15.47
CA ALA A 38 22.36 -2.94 -15.61
C ALA A 38 22.25 -3.73 -14.29
N GLN A 39 22.42 -3.08 -13.13
CA GLN A 39 22.25 -3.74 -11.84
C GLN A 39 20.81 -4.20 -11.59
N CYS A 40 19.84 -3.66 -12.33
CA CYS A 40 18.45 -4.05 -12.21
C CYS A 40 18.15 -5.43 -12.82
N CYS A 41 19.03 -5.95 -13.68
CA CYS A 41 18.79 -7.22 -14.38
C CYS A 41 18.62 -8.42 -13.44
N VAL A 42 19.28 -8.42 -12.28
CA VAL A 42 19.17 -9.50 -11.28
C VAL A 42 17.74 -9.63 -10.73
N TRP A 43 16.94 -8.57 -10.80
CA TRP A 43 15.59 -8.58 -10.25
C TRP A 43 14.59 -9.34 -11.14
N PHE A 44 14.90 -9.61 -12.41
CA PHE A 44 14.05 -10.50 -13.22
C PHE A 44 14.07 -11.93 -12.71
N ASP A 45 15.24 -12.45 -12.31
CA ASP A 45 15.31 -13.79 -11.70
C ASP A 45 14.53 -13.86 -10.37
N VAL A 46 14.57 -12.78 -9.59
CA VAL A 46 13.80 -12.67 -8.34
C VAL A 46 12.31 -12.57 -8.64
N LEU A 47 11.91 -11.84 -9.68
CA LEU A 47 10.52 -11.74 -10.11
C LEU A 47 10.00 -13.13 -10.46
N ASP A 48 10.71 -13.89 -11.29
CA ASP A 48 10.29 -15.23 -11.70
C ASP A 48 10.16 -16.20 -10.51
N ASP A 49 11.10 -16.14 -9.56
CA ASP A 49 11.05 -16.94 -8.32
C ASP A 49 9.83 -16.56 -7.47
N LEU A 50 9.58 -15.27 -7.24
CA LEU A 50 8.45 -14.81 -6.45
C LEU A 50 7.11 -15.14 -7.13
N GLN A 51 7.00 -14.93 -8.44
CA GLN A 51 5.78 -15.24 -9.18
C GLN A 51 5.43 -16.73 -9.10
N THR A 52 6.45 -17.59 -9.21
CA THR A 52 6.27 -19.04 -9.14
C THR A 52 6.00 -19.53 -7.73
N ASN A 53 6.80 -19.10 -6.75
CA ASN A 53 6.87 -19.75 -5.44
C ASN A 53 6.15 -19.01 -4.33
N LEU A 54 5.94 -17.69 -4.46
CA LEU A 54 5.21 -16.89 -3.46
C LEU A 54 3.80 -16.49 -3.93
N PHE A 55 3.62 -16.21 -5.22
CA PHE A 55 2.36 -15.69 -5.77
C PHE A 55 1.55 -16.71 -6.59
N ASN A 56 1.81 -18.01 -6.41
CA ASN A 56 1.02 -19.09 -7.02
C ASN A 56 0.79 -18.94 -8.54
N GLY A 57 1.79 -18.45 -9.28
CA GLY A 57 1.67 -18.14 -10.70
C GLY A 57 0.98 -16.81 -10.97
N ALA A 58 1.46 -15.74 -10.33
CA ALA A 58 0.99 -14.36 -10.54
C ALA A 58 -0.47 -14.07 -10.16
N LYS A 59 -0.93 -14.64 -9.04
CA LYS A 59 -2.26 -14.38 -8.49
C LYS A 59 -2.24 -13.31 -7.39
N CYS A 60 -3.25 -12.44 -7.39
CA CYS A 60 -3.55 -11.55 -6.28
C CYS A 60 -4.31 -12.32 -5.19
N GLU A 61 -3.56 -13.06 -4.37
CA GLU A 61 -4.08 -13.88 -3.27
C GLU A 61 -3.23 -13.64 -2.01
N ASN A 62 -3.40 -14.49 -1.00
CA ASN A 62 -2.70 -14.45 0.29
C ASN A 62 -1.19 -14.17 0.22
N GLY A 63 -0.47 -14.72 -0.76
CA GLY A 63 0.97 -14.44 -0.94
C GLY A 63 1.26 -12.96 -1.21
N VAL A 64 0.44 -12.32 -2.05
CA VAL A 64 0.51 -10.88 -2.35
C VAL A 64 0.08 -10.07 -1.14
N HIS A 65 -1.05 -10.42 -0.52
CA HIS A 65 -1.61 -9.69 0.63
C HIS A 65 -0.59 -9.64 1.80
N LYS A 66 0.05 -10.78 2.07
CA LYS A 66 1.10 -10.91 3.08
C LYS A 66 2.36 -10.13 2.72
N ALA A 67 2.80 -10.14 1.46
CA ALA A 67 3.97 -9.38 1.03
C ALA A 67 3.75 -7.86 1.20
N LEU A 68 2.57 -7.37 0.81
CA LEU A 68 2.19 -5.97 0.99
C LEU A 68 2.11 -5.58 2.47
N ARG A 69 1.46 -6.39 3.30
CA ARG A 69 1.44 -6.17 4.75
C ARG A 69 2.87 -6.17 5.33
N LEU A 70 3.71 -7.14 4.98
CA LEU A 70 5.07 -7.22 5.49
C LEU A 70 5.88 -5.95 5.15
N GLN A 71 5.69 -5.37 3.97
CA GLN A 71 6.34 -4.12 3.58
C GLN A 71 6.03 -2.97 4.54
N PHE A 72 4.76 -2.82 4.92
CA PHE A 72 4.36 -1.80 5.91
C PHE A 72 5.00 -2.07 7.27
N HIS A 73 4.93 -3.31 7.74
CA HIS A 73 5.43 -3.69 9.06
C HIS A 73 6.95 -3.57 9.19
N ASP A 74 7.70 -3.82 8.12
CA ASP A 74 9.13 -3.50 8.00
C ASP A 74 9.34 -1.98 8.08
N SER A 75 8.72 -1.26 7.14
CA SER A 75 9.04 0.16 6.89
C SER A 75 8.61 1.10 8.00
N ILE A 76 7.48 0.83 8.67
CA ILE A 76 6.92 1.74 9.68
C ILE A 76 7.69 1.66 11.02
N GLY A 77 8.63 0.73 11.16
CA GLY A 77 9.63 0.69 12.24
C GLY A 77 10.64 1.83 12.16
N PHE A 78 10.17 3.07 12.14
CA PHE A 78 10.97 4.28 11.99
C PHE A 78 10.38 5.43 12.80
N SER A 79 11.14 6.01 13.74
CA SER A 79 10.69 7.04 14.66
C SER A 79 11.74 8.13 14.85
N PRO A 80 11.65 9.23 14.10
CA PRO A 80 12.40 10.45 14.34
C PRO A 80 12.26 10.97 15.77
N ALA A 81 11.08 10.86 16.40
CA ALA A 81 10.88 11.28 17.79
C ALA A 81 11.75 10.48 18.77
N LEU A 82 11.82 9.15 18.63
CA LEU A 82 12.72 8.33 19.44
C LEU A 82 14.18 8.70 19.20
N THR A 83 14.59 8.87 17.93
CA THR A 83 15.95 9.30 17.58
C THR A 83 16.30 10.64 18.20
N ALA A 84 15.40 11.63 18.13
CA ALA A 84 15.58 12.94 18.74
C ALA A 84 15.70 12.88 20.27
N SER A 85 15.10 11.87 20.90
CA SER A 85 15.22 11.62 22.35
C SER A 85 16.49 10.84 22.76
N GLY A 86 17.39 10.54 21.81
CA GLY A 86 18.61 9.79 22.06
C GLY A 86 18.44 8.27 22.10
N GLN A 87 17.30 7.75 21.65
CA GLN A 87 17.02 6.32 21.54
C GLN A 87 17.15 5.85 20.09
N PHE A 88 17.36 4.55 19.86
CA PHE A 88 17.23 3.99 18.52
C PHE A 88 15.76 4.04 18.09
N GLY A 89 15.47 4.69 16.95
CA GLY A 89 14.12 4.88 16.44
C GLY A 89 13.65 3.82 15.44
N GLY A 90 14.47 2.81 15.15
CA GLY A 90 14.24 1.86 14.06
C GLY A 90 14.77 2.40 12.71
N GLY A 91 15.12 1.48 11.81
CA GLY A 91 15.78 1.80 10.53
C GLY A 91 14.83 1.99 9.35
N GLY A 92 13.52 1.84 9.56
CA GLY A 92 12.53 1.97 8.49
C GLY A 92 12.58 0.81 7.50
N SER A 93 12.60 1.10 6.20
CA SER A 93 12.67 0.06 5.17
C SER A 93 14.08 -0.52 5.09
N ASP A 94 14.49 -1.33 6.06
CA ASP A 94 15.85 -1.89 6.17
C ASP A 94 15.88 -3.43 6.22
N GLY A 95 14.72 -4.09 6.25
CA GLY A 95 14.61 -5.54 6.32
C GLY A 95 14.71 -6.11 7.74
N SER A 96 14.70 -5.28 8.78
CA SER A 96 14.91 -5.70 10.16
C SER A 96 13.91 -6.76 10.61
N ILE A 97 12.67 -6.69 10.14
CA ILE A 97 11.62 -7.67 10.48
C ILE A 97 11.94 -9.10 9.99
N ILE A 98 12.79 -9.24 8.96
CA ILE A 98 13.33 -10.53 8.51
C ILE A 98 14.67 -10.84 9.16
N GLU A 99 15.55 -9.85 9.32
CA GLU A 99 16.88 -10.07 9.91
C GLU A 99 16.79 -10.50 11.37
N HIS A 100 15.85 -9.89 12.11
CA HIS A 100 15.62 -10.05 13.54
C HIS A 100 14.22 -10.60 13.79
N ASP A 101 13.79 -11.55 12.96
CA ASP A 101 12.44 -12.14 13.00
C ASP A 101 12.09 -12.76 14.36
N ASN A 102 13.09 -13.34 15.05
CA ASN A 102 12.98 -13.87 16.40
C ASN A 102 12.67 -12.82 17.48
N ILE A 103 12.82 -11.53 17.17
CA ILE A 103 12.47 -10.40 18.04
C ILE A 103 11.21 -9.74 17.50
N GLU A 104 11.23 -9.25 16.27
CA GLU A 104 10.16 -8.38 15.77
C GLU A 104 8.84 -9.12 15.55
N LEU A 105 8.87 -10.39 15.14
CA LEU A 105 7.63 -11.17 14.97
C LEU A 105 6.98 -11.57 16.30
N THR A 106 7.63 -11.31 17.44
CA THR A 106 7.04 -11.47 18.77
C THR A 106 6.15 -10.30 19.17
N PHE A 107 6.26 -9.16 18.48
CA PHE A 107 5.44 -7.99 18.77
C PHE A 107 3.98 -8.25 18.36
N PRO A 108 2.99 -7.94 19.23
CA PRO A 108 1.59 -8.25 18.94
C PRO A 108 1.07 -7.74 17.58
N PRO A 109 1.40 -6.52 17.10
CA PRO A 109 0.99 -6.07 15.77
C PRO A 109 1.54 -6.94 14.61
N ASN A 110 2.69 -7.58 14.79
CA ASN A 110 3.35 -8.42 13.78
C ASN A 110 2.81 -9.86 13.74
N GLY A 111 1.75 -10.17 14.50
CA GLY A 111 1.15 -11.49 14.52
C GLY A 111 0.79 -12.03 13.13
N ASN A 112 1.04 -13.32 12.91
CA ASN A 112 0.79 -14.04 11.65
C ASN A 112 1.63 -13.59 10.43
N LEU A 113 2.73 -12.85 10.64
CA LEU A 113 3.68 -12.51 9.56
C LEU A 113 4.80 -13.56 9.35
N GLY A 114 5.05 -14.45 10.32
CA GLY A 114 6.10 -15.48 10.21
C GLY A 114 5.85 -16.57 9.15
N GLY A 115 4.69 -16.55 8.51
CA GLY A 115 4.26 -17.51 7.49
C GLY A 115 4.71 -17.20 6.06
N ILE A 116 5.76 -16.39 5.84
CA ILE A 116 6.31 -16.16 4.49
C ILE A 116 7.69 -16.82 4.29
N PRO A 117 7.82 -18.17 4.37
CA PRO A 117 9.12 -18.86 4.32
C PRO A 117 9.99 -18.46 3.13
N HIS A 118 9.41 -18.09 1.99
CA HIS A 118 10.15 -17.70 0.79
C HIS A 118 10.95 -16.38 0.97
N LEU A 119 10.50 -15.50 1.86
CA LEU A 119 11.25 -14.31 2.25
C LEU A 119 12.30 -14.62 3.34
N HIS A 120 12.07 -15.65 4.16
CA HIS A 120 13.00 -16.12 5.20
C HIS A 120 14.08 -17.11 4.70
N ARG A 121 13.85 -17.83 3.59
CA ARG A 121 14.77 -18.87 3.09
C ARG A 121 16.09 -18.27 2.60
N LYS A 122 17.19 -18.95 2.96
CA LYS A 122 18.54 -18.70 2.39
C LYS A 122 18.45 -18.85 0.86
N PRO A 123 18.74 -17.81 0.06
CA PRO A 123 18.72 -17.95 -1.38
C PRO A 123 19.89 -18.82 -1.85
N ARG A 124 19.67 -19.52 -2.97
CA ARG A 124 20.74 -20.12 -3.80
C ARG A 124 21.53 -19.06 -4.58
N SER A 125 21.02 -17.83 -4.68
CA SER A 125 21.66 -16.68 -5.31
C SER A 125 22.20 -15.69 -4.27
N GLN A 126 23.24 -14.93 -4.62
CA GLN A 126 23.92 -13.98 -3.73
C GLN A 126 23.09 -12.72 -3.37
N LEU A 127 21.81 -12.66 -3.74
CA LEU A 127 20.95 -11.52 -3.42
C LEU A 127 20.34 -11.69 -2.02
N ASN A 128 20.81 -10.87 -1.07
CA ASN A 128 20.46 -10.97 0.35
C ASN A 128 18.95 -10.86 0.64
N ARG A 129 18.48 -11.65 1.61
CA ARG A 129 17.07 -11.80 2.04
C ARG A 129 16.35 -10.46 2.28
N LEU A 130 17.06 -9.49 2.85
CA LEU A 130 16.58 -8.16 3.24
C LEU A 130 16.13 -7.30 2.06
N ARG A 131 16.63 -7.58 0.85
CA ARG A 131 16.34 -6.75 -0.32
C ARG A 131 15.01 -7.11 -1.00
N ARG A 132 14.38 -8.22 -0.60
CA ARG A 132 13.18 -8.74 -1.28
C ARG A 132 11.85 -8.20 -0.76
N ILE A 133 11.77 -7.64 0.45
CA ILE A 133 10.47 -7.22 1.02
C ILE A 133 9.76 -6.21 0.11
N GLN A 134 10.46 -5.10 -0.16
CA GLN A 134 9.95 -3.98 -0.94
C GLN A 134 9.71 -4.38 -2.39
N PHE A 135 10.58 -5.24 -2.95
CA PHE A 135 10.40 -5.79 -4.30
C PHE A 135 9.21 -6.75 -4.38
N ALA A 136 9.05 -7.64 -3.40
CA ALA A 136 7.97 -8.62 -3.37
C ALA A 136 6.62 -7.94 -3.24
N ALA A 137 6.51 -6.90 -2.41
CA ALA A 137 5.27 -6.13 -2.36
C ALA A 137 4.99 -5.41 -3.68
N ALA A 138 5.98 -4.72 -4.29
CA ALA A 138 5.79 -4.06 -5.59
C ALA A 138 5.42 -5.03 -6.72
N ALA A 139 6.09 -6.18 -6.80
CA ALA A 139 5.81 -7.22 -7.78
C ALA A 139 4.46 -7.92 -7.52
N GLY A 140 4.13 -8.17 -6.26
CA GLY A 140 2.88 -8.81 -5.86
C GLY A 140 1.68 -7.92 -6.11
N VAL A 141 1.74 -6.65 -5.73
CA VAL A 141 0.69 -5.65 -6.03
C VAL A 141 0.45 -5.54 -7.53
N ALA A 142 1.48 -5.72 -8.36
CA ALA A 142 1.32 -5.72 -9.80
C ALA A 142 0.52 -6.91 -10.37
N ASN A 143 0.25 -7.94 -9.56
CA ASN A 143 -0.63 -9.05 -9.94
C ASN A 143 -2.12 -8.72 -9.72
N CYS A 144 -2.44 -7.67 -8.98
CA CYS A 144 -3.82 -7.28 -8.66
C CYS A 144 -4.35 -6.35 -9.76
N PRO A 145 -5.44 -6.71 -10.48
CA PRO A 145 -6.10 -5.82 -11.41
C PRO A 145 -6.47 -4.50 -10.74
N GLY A 146 -6.33 -3.39 -11.46
CA GLY A 146 -6.62 -2.05 -10.94
C GLY A 146 -5.52 -1.47 -10.06
N ALA A 147 -4.46 -2.20 -9.74
CA ALA A 147 -3.38 -1.66 -8.92
C ALA A 147 -2.52 -0.64 -9.70
N PRO A 148 -1.91 0.34 -9.02
CA PRO A 148 -0.84 1.12 -9.63
C PRO A 148 0.45 0.29 -9.71
N ARG A 149 1.26 0.54 -10.74
CA ARG A 149 2.64 0.04 -10.76
C ARG A 149 3.47 0.79 -9.71
N LEU A 150 3.87 0.10 -8.64
CA LEU A 150 4.66 0.71 -7.57
C LEU A 150 6.10 1.01 -8.02
N GLU A 151 6.71 2.04 -7.41
CA GLU A 151 8.14 2.31 -7.56
C GLU A 151 8.95 1.23 -6.85
N PHE A 152 10.08 0.84 -7.44
CA PHE A 152 11.03 -0.02 -6.78
C PHE A 152 12.45 0.53 -6.88
N LEU A 153 12.97 0.96 -5.73
CA LEU A 153 14.35 1.39 -5.57
C LEU A 153 15.18 0.27 -4.93
N ALA A 154 16.29 -0.12 -5.57
CA ALA A 154 17.26 -1.10 -5.08
C ALA A 154 18.46 -0.41 -4.42
N GLY A 155 19.19 -1.13 -3.56
CA GLY A 155 20.45 -0.63 -2.97
C GLY A 155 20.42 -0.41 -1.45
N ARG A 156 19.35 -0.80 -0.75
CA ARG A 156 19.25 -0.70 0.71
C ARG A 156 20.44 -1.39 1.42
N PRO A 157 20.94 -0.82 2.54
CA PRO A 157 21.99 -1.42 3.36
C PRO A 157 21.69 -2.86 3.78
N PHE A 158 22.74 -3.62 4.09
CA PHE A 158 22.65 -5.05 4.38
C PHE A 158 22.52 -5.37 5.89
N THR A 159 22.67 -4.39 6.76
CA THR A 159 22.69 -4.62 8.20
C THR A 159 21.68 -3.71 8.87
N SER A 160 20.80 -4.30 9.67
CA SER A 160 19.80 -3.61 10.47
C SER A 160 19.98 -3.88 11.97
N GLN A 161 19.20 -3.17 12.78
CA GLN A 161 18.97 -3.50 14.19
C GLN A 161 17.47 -3.78 14.36
N PRO A 162 17.05 -4.61 15.33
CA PRO A 162 15.63 -4.86 15.55
C PRO A 162 14.91 -3.55 15.84
N SER A 163 13.79 -3.35 15.15
CA SER A 163 12.90 -2.20 15.37
C SER A 163 12.44 -2.15 16.84
N PRO A 164 12.37 -0.96 17.46
CA PRO A 164 11.72 -0.80 18.76
C PRO A 164 10.27 -1.30 18.75
N PRO A 165 9.76 -1.85 19.87
CA PRO A 165 8.37 -2.25 19.95
C PRO A 165 7.43 -1.04 19.92
N GLY A 166 6.17 -1.25 19.54
CA GLY A 166 5.12 -0.23 19.58
C GLY A 166 5.14 0.78 18.44
N LEU A 167 6.00 0.57 17.43
CA LEU A 167 6.09 1.44 16.25
C LEU A 167 5.09 1.11 15.13
N VAL A 168 4.51 -0.10 15.16
CA VAL A 168 3.46 -0.52 14.21
C VAL A 168 2.08 -0.20 14.78
N PRO A 169 1.23 0.58 14.08
CA PRO A 169 -0.15 0.80 14.48
C PRO A 169 -0.93 -0.52 14.60
N GLY A 170 -1.69 -0.67 15.69
CA GLY A 170 -2.53 -1.85 15.93
C GLY A 170 -4.00 -1.60 15.60
N PRO A 171 -4.78 -2.66 15.28
CA PRO A 171 -6.17 -2.55 14.83
C PRO A 171 -7.13 -2.00 15.89
N GLY A 172 -6.77 -2.13 17.18
CA GLY A 172 -7.51 -1.57 18.32
C GLY A 172 -6.99 -0.23 18.83
N ASN A 173 -6.07 0.43 18.11
CA ASN A 173 -5.62 1.77 18.47
C ASN A 173 -6.67 2.82 18.11
N THR A 174 -6.72 3.91 18.88
CA THR A 174 -7.58 5.06 18.56
C THR A 174 -7.07 5.77 17.32
N VAL A 175 -7.95 6.47 16.60
CA VAL A 175 -7.57 7.26 15.42
C VAL A 175 -6.44 8.24 15.75
N THR A 176 -6.51 8.94 16.88
CA THR A 176 -5.43 9.84 17.32
C THR A 176 -4.10 9.11 17.47
N ARG A 177 -4.07 7.95 18.13
CA ARG A 177 -2.83 7.19 18.29
C ARG A 177 -2.25 6.72 16.95
N ILE A 178 -3.12 6.33 16.01
CA ILE A 178 -2.69 5.93 14.65
C ILE A 178 -2.11 7.13 13.92
N LEU A 179 -2.83 8.26 13.88
CA LEU A 179 -2.40 9.46 13.19
C LEU A 179 -1.11 10.05 13.79
N ASP A 180 -0.96 10.06 15.12
CA ASP A 180 0.28 10.52 15.77
C ASP A 180 1.47 9.62 15.41
N ARG A 181 1.25 8.30 15.37
CA ARG A 181 2.27 7.31 14.99
C ARG A 181 2.66 7.44 13.51
N MET A 182 1.70 7.66 12.63
CA MET A 182 1.95 7.88 11.21
C MET A 182 2.66 9.22 10.97
N ALA A 183 2.28 10.27 11.71
CA ALA A 183 2.91 11.58 11.65
C ALA A 183 4.37 11.56 12.12
N ASP A 184 4.70 10.82 13.17
CA ASP A 184 6.10 10.60 13.60
C ASP A 184 6.93 9.97 12.46
N ALA A 185 6.39 8.95 11.77
CA ALA A 185 7.02 8.38 10.58
C ALA A 185 7.00 9.30 9.34
N GLY A 186 6.38 10.48 9.45
CA GLY A 186 6.35 11.52 8.42
C GLY A 186 5.12 11.52 7.52
N PHE A 187 4.05 10.78 7.82
CA PHE A 187 2.83 10.73 7.02
C PHE A 187 1.73 11.64 7.57
N SER A 188 1.07 12.38 6.68
CA SER A 188 -0.15 13.11 6.98
C SER A 188 -1.34 12.17 7.23
N ALA A 189 -2.46 12.75 7.72
CA ALA A 189 -3.72 12.02 7.84
C ALA A 189 -4.21 11.51 6.47
N ASP A 190 -4.08 12.32 5.42
CA ASP A 190 -4.47 11.92 4.07
C ASP A 190 -3.59 10.77 3.55
N GLU A 191 -2.26 10.87 3.71
CA GLU A 191 -1.36 9.78 3.30
C GLU A 191 -1.59 8.49 4.11
N THR A 192 -2.07 8.60 5.36
CA THR A 192 -2.47 7.44 6.16
C THR A 192 -3.68 6.75 5.53
N VAL A 193 -4.70 7.51 5.12
CA VAL A 193 -5.86 6.99 4.38
C VAL A 193 -5.44 6.42 3.02
N ASP A 194 -4.52 7.08 2.32
CA ASP A 194 -4.01 6.62 1.03
C ASP A 194 -3.34 5.25 1.16
N LEU A 195 -2.54 5.02 2.21
CA LEU A 195 -1.90 3.72 2.48
C LEU A 195 -2.91 2.62 2.85
N LEU A 196 -4.03 2.98 3.49
CA LEU A 196 -5.10 2.03 3.82
C LEU A 196 -5.82 1.49 2.57
N ALA A 197 -5.60 2.05 1.37
CA ALA A 197 -6.04 1.42 0.12
C ALA A 197 -5.47 0.00 -0.05
N SER A 198 -4.37 -0.34 0.62
CA SER A 198 -3.86 -1.71 0.73
C SER A 198 -4.89 -2.72 1.25
N HIS A 199 -5.87 -2.27 2.06
CA HIS A 199 -6.92 -3.12 2.60
C HIS A 199 -7.94 -3.59 1.54
N SER A 200 -7.96 -2.99 0.34
CA SER A 200 -8.74 -3.50 -0.80
C SER A 200 -8.21 -4.83 -1.34
N ILE A 201 -6.94 -5.17 -1.06
CA ILE A 201 -6.35 -6.47 -1.43
C ILE A 201 -5.82 -7.19 -0.19
N ALA A 202 -6.72 -7.38 0.78
CA ALA A 202 -6.36 -7.91 2.09
C ALA A 202 -7.45 -8.77 2.75
N ALA A 203 -6.99 -9.60 3.68
CA ALA A 203 -7.84 -10.40 4.56
C ALA A 203 -7.17 -10.61 5.92
N GLN A 204 -7.98 -10.81 6.96
CA GLN A 204 -7.47 -11.09 8.31
C GLN A 204 -7.20 -12.59 8.52
N GLN A 205 -6.22 -12.93 9.34
CA GLN A 205 -5.91 -14.33 9.69
C GLN A 205 -5.92 -14.64 11.18
N GLY A 206 -5.77 -13.62 12.03
CA GLY A 206 -5.66 -13.84 13.48
C GLY A 206 -6.29 -12.76 14.34
N LEU A 207 -7.12 -11.89 13.76
CA LEU A 207 -8.00 -11.03 14.56
C LEU A 207 -9.21 -11.85 15.04
N ASN A 208 -9.72 -12.72 14.17
CA ASN A 208 -10.72 -13.72 14.49
C ASN A 208 -10.37 -15.06 13.83
N ALA A 209 -9.85 -15.99 14.61
CA ALA A 209 -9.42 -17.29 14.11
C ALA A 209 -10.57 -18.16 13.55
N ALA A 210 -11.81 -17.93 13.98
CA ALA A 210 -12.97 -18.71 13.52
C ALA A 210 -13.38 -18.37 12.07
N ILE A 211 -12.91 -17.24 11.55
CA ILE A 211 -13.20 -16.74 10.19
C ILE A 211 -11.91 -16.27 9.51
N ALA A 212 -10.80 -16.96 9.77
CA ALA A 212 -9.52 -16.69 9.11
C ALA A 212 -9.70 -16.71 7.58
N GLY A 213 -9.26 -15.64 6.93
CA GLY A 213 -9.38 -15.44 5.48
C GLY A 213 -10.52 -14.51 5.10
N SER A 214 -11.39 -14.11 6.04
CA SER A 214 -12.39 -13.07 5.76
C SER A 214 -11.71 -11.77 5.28
N PRO A 215 -12.06 -11.28 4.08
CA PRO A 215 -11.49 -10.07 3.49
C PRO A 215 -12.07 -8.80 4.13
N PHE A 216 -11.43 -7.66 3.86
CA PHE A 216 -11.90 -6.35 4.32
C PHE A 216 -12.89 -5.68 3.37
N ASP A 217 -13.04 -6.21 2.15
CA ASP A 217 -14.07 -5.83 1.18
C ASP A 217 -14.54 -7.05 0.37
N SER A 218 -15.44 -6.82 -0.58
CA SER A 218 -16.04 -7.84 -1.42
C SER A 218 -15.15 -8.32 -2.58
N THR A 219 -14.04 -7.64 -2.87
CA THR A 219 -13.19 -7.85 -4.05
C THR A 219 -11.70 -7.94 -3.69
N PRO A 220 -11.30 -8.84 -2.76
CA PRO A 220 -9.94 -8.85 -2.20
C PRO A 220 -8.83 -9.23 -3.19
N ASP A 221 -9.17 -9.61 -4.42
CA ASP A 221 -8.24 -9.90 -5.52
C ASP A 221 -8.07 -8.71 -6.49
N ARG A 222 -8.74 -7.58 -6.24
CA ARG A 222 -8.75 -6.37 -7.08
C ARG A 222 -8.39 -5.16 -6.24
N PHE A 223 -7.59 -4.26 -6.81
CA PHE A 223 -7.27 -2.99 -6.16
C PHE A 223 -8.27 -1.93 -6.63
N ASP A 224 -9.41 -1.87 -5.94
CA ASP A 224 -10.54 -1.00 -6.27
C ASP A 224 -11.01 -0.20 -5.04
N THR A 225 -12.11 0.52 -5.18
CA THR A 225 -12.60 1.42 -4.13
C THR A 225 -13.62 0.78 -3.20
N GLN A 226 -13.91 -0.53 -3.33
CA GLN A 226 -14.93 -1.22 -2.55
C GLN A 226 -14.62 -1.18 -1.06
N PHE A 227 -13.37 -1.37 -0.63
CA PHE A 227 -12.96 -1.16 0.76
C PHE A 227 -13.43 0.19 1.33
N PHE A 228 -13.23 1.29 0.61
CA PHE A 228 -13.63 2.61 1.08
C PHE A 228 -15.15 2.80 1.13
N ILE A 229 -15.89 2.17 0.21
CA ILE A 229 -17.36 2.20 0.16
C ILE A 229 -17.96 1.34 1.27
N GLU A 230 -17.51 0.09 1.37
CA GLU A 230 -18.10 -0.94 2.21
C GLU A 230 -17.84 -0.68 3.69
N THR A 231 -16.68 -0.11 4.05
CA THR A 231 -16.40 0.37 5.41
C THR A 231 -17.36 1.47 5.89
N LEU A 232 -17.93 2.26 4.98
CA LEU A 232 -18.92 3.29 5.29
C LEU A 232 -20.35 2.75 5.40
N LEU A 233 -20.62 1.52 4.97
CA LEU A 233 -21.94 0.90 5.17
C LEU A 233 -22.23 0.69 6.66
N LYS A 234 -23.51 0.73 7.04
CA LYS A 234 -23.98 0.32 8.37
C LYS A 234 -23.57 -1.13 8.65
N GLY A 235 -22.92 -1.35 9.79
CA GLY A 235 -22.62 -2.69 10.27
C GLY A 235 -23.89 -3.37 10.79
N VAL A 236 -24.19 -4.58 10.30
CA VAL A 236 -25.48 -5.26 10.58
C VAL A 236 -25.33 -6.69 11.08
N LEU A 237 -24.14 -7.28 11.00
CA LEU A 237 -23.91 -8.67 11.40
C LEU A 237 -22.50 -8.90 11.96
N ASN A 238 -22.36 -9.97 12.74
CA ASN A 238 -21.07 -10.57 13.02
C ASN A 238 -20.79 -11.62 11.91
N PRO A 239 -19.67 -11.53 11.17
CA PRO A 239 -19.35 -12.49 10.11
C PRO A 239 -19.01 -13.89 10.65
N GLY A 240 -18.55 -13.98 11.91
CA GLY A 240 -18.22 -15.22 12.60
C GLY A 240 -19.17 -15.55 13.75
N PRO A 241 -19.00 -16.74 14.38
CA PRO A 241 -19.80 -17.17 15.53
C PRO A 241 -19.53 -16.34 16.79
N THR A 242 -18.39 -15.64 16.85
CA THR A 242 -17.96 -14.78 17.96
C THR A 242 -17.24 -13.57 17.40
N THR A 243 -17.37 -12.41 18.05
CA THR A 243 -16.58 -11.21 17.73
C THR A 243 -15.13 -11.41 18.16
N GLY A 244 -14.19 -11.19 17.24
CA GLY A 244 -12.75 -11.26 17.47
C GLY A 244 -12.15 -9.99 18.05
N PHE A 245 -10.82 -9.95 18.11
CA PHE A 245 -10.09 -8.79 18.60
C PHE A 245 -10.16 -7.64 17.59
N ALA A 246 -10.55 -6.46 18.07
CA ALA A 246 -10.68 -5.24 17.25
C ALA A 246 -11.58 -5.44 16.01
N GLU A 247 -12.60 -6.28 16.13
CA GLU A 247 -13.66 -6.51 15.15
C GLU A 247 -14.91 -5.70 15.53
N VAL A 248 -15.55 -5.10 14.53
CA VAL A 248 -16.88 -4.48 14.66
C VAL A 248 -17.85 -5.13 13.66
N LEU A 249 -19.15 -4.83 13.78
CA LEU A 249 -20.15 -5.39 12.87
C LEU A 249 -19.82 -5.08 11.41
N SER A 250 -19.82 -6.12 10.59
CA SER A 250 -19.64 -6.04 9.14
C SER A 250 -20.96 -5.71 8.42
N PRO A 251 -20.91 -5.13 7.22
CA PRO A 251 -22.09 -4.81 6.43
C PRO A 251 -22.53 -5.97 5.53
N LEU A 252 -21.62 -6.89 5.18
CA LEU A 252 -21.81 -8.01 4.27
C LEU A 252 -21.44 -9.34 4.96
N PRO A 253 -22.17 -10.44 4.70
CA PRO A 253 -21.77 -11.77 5.15
C PRO A 253 -20.39 -12.15 4.61
N GLY A 254 -19.50 -12.66 5.47
CA GLY A 254 -18.15 -13.10 5.08
C GLY A 254 -17.08 -12.01 5.10
N GLU A 255 -17.45 -10.74 4.99
CA GLU A 255 -16.55 -9.58 5.15
C GLU A 255 -16.18 -9.39 6.63
N PHE A 256 -14.93 -9.04 6.91
CA PHE A 256 -14.47 -8.66 8.24
C PHE A 256 -14.27 -7.14 8.30
N ARG A 257 -14.84 -6.48 9.32
CA ARG A 257 -14.60 -5.05 9.53
C ARG A 257 -13.72 -4.78 10.74
N MET A 258 -12.58 -4.13 10.49
CA MET A 258 -11.64 -3.72 11.52
C MET A 258 -12.12 -2.46 12.25
N GLN A 259 -11.95 -2.43 13.58
CA GLN A 259 -12.32 -1.28 14.42
C GLN A 259 -11.61 0.01 14.02
N SER A 260 -10.32 -0.06 13.68
CA SER A 260 -9.55 1.12 13.26
C SER A 260 -10.04 1.67 11.92
N ASP A 261 -10.22 0.83 10.90
CA ASP A 261 -10.78 1.25 9.61
C ASP A 261 -12.17 1.89 9.77
N PHE A 262 -13.05 1.25 10.54
CA PHE A 262 -14.37 1.81 10.86
C PHE A 262 -14.28 3.22 11.45
N ALA A 263 -13.35 3.44 12.38
CA ALA A 263 -13.18 4.71 13.07
C ALA A 263 -12.50 5.76 12.18
N ILE A 264 -11.48 5.40 11.40
CA ILE A 264 -10.77 6.30 10.48
C ILE A 264 -11.71 6.78 9.37
N ALA A 265 -12.57 5.90 8.84
CA ALA A 265 -13.58 6.27 7.83
C ALA A 265 -14.55 7.35 8.32
N ARG A 266 -14.72 7.48 9.64
CA ARG A 266 -15.72 8.36 10.30
C ARG A 266 -15.12 9.54 11.07
N ASP A 267 -13.80 9.57 11.26
CA ASP A 267 -13.13 10.64 12.00
C ASP A 267 -13.05 11.93 11.15
N PRO A 268 -13.38 13.12 11.70
CA PRO A 268 -13.40 14.37 10.95
C PRO A 268 -12.05 14.78 10.33
N ARG A 269 -10.93 14.19 10.79
CA ARG A 269 -9.60 14.44 10.22
C ARG A 269 -9.32 13.62 8.95
N THR A 270 -10.09 12.57 8.69
CA THR A 270 -9.81 11.59 7.63
C THR A 270 -11.02 11.24 6.77
N SER A 271 -12.25 11.48 7.24
CA SER A 271 -13.48 11.05 6.58
C SER A 271 -13.70 11.65 5.20
N CYS A 272 -13.28 12.90 4.98
CA CYS A 272 -13.37 13.53 3.65
C CYS A 272 -12.39 12.89 2.65
N ARG A 273 -11.15 12.61 3.06
CA ARG A 273 -10.22 11.88 2.21
C ARG A 273 -10.71 10.46 1.92
N TRP A 274 -11.26 9.78 2.93
CA TRP A 274 -11.86 8.46 2.76
C TRP A 274 -12.96 8.46 1.69
N GLN A 275 -13.87 9.44 1.75
CA GLN A 275 -14.95 9.60 0.79
C GLN A 275 -14.45 9.99 -0.62
N GLU A 276 -13.40 10.81 -0.73
CA GLU A 276 -12.78 11.12 -2.02
C GLU A 276 -12.28 9.86 -2.73
N LEU A 277 -11.62 8.96 -1.99
CA LEU A 277 -11.10 7.71 -2.56
C LEU A 277 -12.23 6.75 -2.94
N ALA A 278 -13.31 6.68 -2.15
CA ALA A 278 -14.45 5.79 -2.38
C ALA A 278 -15.11 5.92 -3.77
N ASN A 279 -15.01 7.09 -4.40
CA ASN A 279 -15.62 7.36 -5.72
C ASN A 279 -14.60 7.80 -6.77
N ASN A 280 -13.31 7.59 -6.52
CA ASN A 280 -12.26 8.00 -7.44
C ASN A 280 -11.13 6.97 -7.52
N PRO A 281 -11.32 5.88 -8.31
CA PRO A 281 -10.32 4.83 -8.47
C PRO A 281 -8.97 5.36 -8.95
N GLN A 282 -8.98 6.38 -9.82
CA GLN A 282 -7.74 6.97 -10.33
C GLN A 282 -6.97 7.74 -9.26
N LEU A 283 -7.68 8.50 -8.41
CA LEU A 283 -7.07 9.16 -7.26
C LEU A 283 -6.51 8.13 -6.27
N MET A 284 -7.28 7.09 -5.94
CA MET A 284 -6.83 6.01 -5.06
C MET A 284 -5.52 5.38 -5.54
N ARG A 285 -5.44 4.99 -6.83
CA ARG A 285 -4.21 4.45 -7.43
C ARG A 285 -3.03 5.41 -7.34
N THR A 286 -3.22 6.67 -7.70
CA THR A 286 -2.13 7.66 -7.77
C THR A 286 -1.65 8.07 -6.38
N ALA A 287 -2.56 8.21 -5.44
CA ALA A 287 -2.29 8.54 -4.05
C ALA A 287 -1.59 7.37 -3.33
N PHE A 288 -2.11 6.15 -3.45
CA PHE A 288 -1.47 4.95 -2.91
C PHE A 288 -0.06 4.76 -3.46
N ARG A 289 0.14 4.91 -4.78
CA ARG A 289 1.47 4.82 -5.40
C ARG A 289 2.46 5.82 -4.78
N THR A 290 2.01 7.05 -4.56
CA THR A 290 2.84 8.12 -3.99
C THR A 290 3.19 7.83 -2.54
N ALA A 291 2.21 7.43 -1.73
CA ALA A 291 2.43 7.09 -0.33
C ALA A 291 3.32 5.85 -0.16
N MET A 292 3.16 4.82 -1.02
CA MET A 292 4.00 3.62 -1.02
C MET A 292 5.45 3.92 -1.43
N ALA A 293 5.67 4.84 -2.38
CA ALA A 293 7.02 5.27 -2.74
C ALA A 293 7.74 5.93 -1.56
N LYS A 294 7.02 6.72 -0.75
CA LYS A 294 7.52 7.31 0.50
C LYS A 294 7.76 6.25 1.57
N LEU A 295 6.79 5.36 1.81
CA LEU A 295 6.89 4.26 2.76
C LEU A 295 8.12 3.39 2.49
N SER A 296 8.32 2.98 1.24
CA SER A 296 9.44 2.10 0.85
C SER A 296 10.83 2.73 0.97
N ALA A 297 10.89 4.04 1.21
CA ALA A 297 12.12 4.81 1.32
C ALA A 297 12.39 5.30 2.76
N LEU A 298 11.55 4.95 3.74
CA LEU A 298 11.78 5.34 5.13
C LEU A 298 13.16 4.85 5.60
N GLY A 299 13.88 5.72 6.31
CA GLY A 299 15.25 5.45 6.79
C GLY A 299 16.33 5.39 5.70
N ASN A 300 15.99 5.64 4.43
CA ASN A 300 16.94 5.56 3.32
C ASN A 300 17.05 6.89 2.55
N ASP A 301 18.26 7.25 2.13
CA ASP A 301 18.46 8.34 1.17
C ASP A 301 18.14 7.84 -0.25
N ARG A 302 17.03 8.32 -0.80
CA ARG A 302 16.57 7.96 -2.16
C ARG A 302 17.63 8.23 -3.24
N SER A 303 18.48 9.24 -3.06
CA SER A 303 19.53 9.58 -4.05
C SER A 303 20.67 8.57 -4.09
N SER A 304 20.80 7.74 -3.04
CA SER A 304 21.76 6.64 -2.96
C SER A 304 21.24 5.31 -3.52
N LEU A 305 19.94 5.26 -3.87
CA LEU A 305 19.28 4.07 -4.38
C LEU A 305 19.16 4.12 -5.91
N VAL A 306 18.94 2.95 -6.50
CA VAL A 306 18.84 2.78 -7.95
C VAL A 306 17.40 2.42 -8.31
N ASP A 307 16.82 3.20 -9.21
CA ASP A 307 15.48 2.96 -9.72
C ASP A 307 15.46 1.74 -10.65
N CYS A 308 14.89 0.65 -10.14
CA CYS A 308 14.66 -0.60 -10.85
C CYS A 308 13.15 -0.83 -11.12
N SER A 309 12.34 0.23 -11.11
CA SER A 309 10.90 0.14 -11.34
C SER A 309 10.55 -0.49 -12.68
N SER A 310 11.45 -0.40 -13.68
CA SER A 310 11.30 -1.02 -15.01
C SER A 310 11.13 -2.55 -14.96
N VAL A 311 11.53 -3.20 -13.87
CA VAL A 311 11.39 -4.65 -13.66
C VAL A 311 9.99 -5.05 -13.18
N ILE A 312 9.29 -4.17 -12.44
CA ILE A 312 7.96 -4.46 -11.92
C ILE A 312 6.97 -4.64 -13.09
N PRO A 313 6.13 -5.69 -13.14
CA PRO A 313 5.13 -5.84 -14.20
C PRO A 313 4.17 -4.64 -14.29
N ASN A 314 3.56 -4.44 -15.46
CA ASN A 314 2.43 -3.54 -15.57
C ASN A 314 1.19 -4.27 -15.05
N PRO A 315 0.47 -3.74 -14.04
CA PRO A 315 -0.76 -4.34 -13.55
C PRO A 315 -1.83 -4.36 -14.64
N ALA A 316 -2.72 -5.35 -14.59
CA ALA A 316 -3.90 -5.36 -15.45
C ALA A 316 -4.81 -4.18 -15.11
N ALA A 317 -5.47 -3.60 -16.11
CA ALA A 317 -6.49 -2.59 -15.86
C ALA A 317 -7.69 -3.20 -15.13
N ASP A 318 -8.37 -2.38 -14.34
CA ASP A 318 -9.71 -2.67 -13.84
C ASP A 318 -10.58 -1.44 -14.10
N ASP A 319 -11.56 -1.64 -14.98
CA ASP A 319 -12.50 -0.60 -15.42
C ASP A 319 -13.85 -0.74 -14.68
N THR A 320 -13.87 -1.48 -13.56
CA THR A 320 -15.07 -1.61 -12.73
C THR A 320 -15.37 -0.27 -12.07
N ASP A 321 -16.57 0.25 -12.35
CA ASP A 321 -17.05 1.47 -11.70
C ASP A 321 -17.32 1.22 -10.21
N PRO A 322 -17.08 2.20 -9.32
CA PRO A 322 -17.44 2.12 -7.92
C PRO A 322 -18.94 1.83 -7.74
N THR A 323 -19.30 0.80 -6.97
CA THR A 323 -20.71 0.40 -6.77
C THR A 323 -21.04 0.12 -5.32
N LEU A 324 -22.30 0.36 -4.94
CA LEU A 324 -22.85 -0.26 -3.74
C LEU A 324 -23.04 -1.77 -4.02
N PRO A 325 -22.71 -2.65 -3.07
CA PRO A 325 -23.00 -4.07 -3.19
C PRO A 325 -24.49 -4.33 -3.45
N GLY A 326 -24.80 -5.44 -4.13
CA GLY A 326 -26.19 -5.84 -4.39
C GLY A 326 -27.03 -5.84 -3.11
N GLY A 327 -28.30 -5.45 -3.21
CA GLY A 327 -29.20 -5.36 -2.05
C GLY A 327 -28.89 -4.24 -1.03
N LYS A 328 -27.87 -3.41 -1.26
CA LYS A 328 -27.62 -2.17 -0.50
C LYS A 328 -28.20 -0.96 -1.21
N VAL A 329 -28.44 0.10 -0.45
CA VAL A 329 -28.93 1.40 -0.95
C VAL A 329 -28.14 2.56 -0.33
N ALA A 330 -28.31 3.77 -0.88
CA ALA A 330 -27.64 4.97 -0.38
C ALA A 330 -27.91 5.21 1.13
N ASP A 331 -29.10 4.88 1.63
CA ASP A 331 -29.46 5.00 3.05
C ASP A 331 -28.67 4.04 3.96
N ASP A 332 -28.00 3.04 3.41
CA ASP A 332 -27.11 2.15 4.18
C ASP A 332 -25.73 2.77 4.42
N ILE A 333 -25.38 3.88 3.75
CA ILE A 333 -24.09 4.56 3.92
C ILE A 333 -24.15 5.53 5.10
N GLU A 334 -23.17 5.44 5.99
CA GLU A 334 -22.93 6.37 7.10
C GLU A 334 -21.88 7.41 6.69
N GLY A 335 -22.21 8.20 5.66
CA GLY A 335 -21.35 9.26 5.13
C GLY A 335 -20.92 10.23 6.23
N SER A 336 -19.61 10.44 6.36
CA SER A 336 -19.02 11.12 7.53
C SER A 336 -18.16 12.34 7.17
N CYS A 337 -18.07 12.70 5.88
CA CYS A 337 -17.44 13.95 5.47
C CYS A 337 -18.42 15.12 5.67
N ALA A 338 -18.09 16.04 6.59
CA ALA A 338 -18.93 17.20 6.86
C ALA A 338 -18.98 18.21 5.70
N ALA A 339 -17.96 18.21 4.83
CA ALA A 339 -17.85 19.16 3.73
C ALA A 339 -18.77 18.83 2.53
N THR A 340 -19.00 17.53 2.27
CA THR A 340 -19.75 17.07 1.10
C THR A 340 -20.54 15.79 1.41
N PRO A 341 -21.79 15.66 0.93
CA PRO A 341 -22.53 14.40 1.07
C PRO A 341 -21.82 13.26 0.32
N PHE A 342 -22.07 12.02 0.75
CA PHE A 342 -21.54 10.86 0.06
C PHE A 342 -22.07 10.79 -1.39
N PRO A 343 -21.23 10.48 -2.39
CA PRO A 343 -21.66 10.43 -3.78
C PRO A 343 -22.73 9.35 -4.02
N VAL A 344 -23.63 9.61 -4.96
CA VAL A 344 -24.62 8.61 -5.40
C VAL A 344 -23.90 7.60 -6.29
N LEU A 345 -23.78 6.36 -5.81
CA LEU A 345 -23.18 5.27 -6.55
C LEU A 345 -24.25 4.37 -7.19
N PRO A 346 -23.96 3.77 -8.36
CA PRO A 346 -24.77 2.68 -8.87
C PRO A 346 -24.79 1.49 -7.91
N ILE A 347 -25.86 0.70 -7.93
CA ILE A 347 -25.99 -0.53 -7.14
C ILE A 347 -25.63 -1.71 -8.05
N ALA A 348 -24.71 -2.57 -7.61
CA ALA A 348 -24.36 -3.79 -8.30
C ALA A 348 -25.61 -4.70 -8.44
N PRO A 349 -25.78 -5.40 -9.57
CA PRO A 349 -26.95 -6.23 -9.78
C PRO A 349 -26.98 -7.43 -8.82
N GLY A 350 -28.18 -7.86 -8.45
CA GLY A 350 -28.39 -9.07 -7.65
C GLY A 350 -28.58 -8.80 -6.15
N PRO A 351 -28.71 -9.88 -5.35
CA PRO A 351 -28.89 -9.79 -3.91
C PRO A 351 -27.57 -9.44 -3.19
N THR A 352 -27.65 -9.18 -1.89
CA THR A 352 -26.49 -9.03 -1.02
C THR A 352 -25.55 -10.24 -1.13
N PRO A 353 -24.28 -10.05 -1.51
CA PRO A 353 -23.35 -11.16 -1.67
C PRO A 353 -22.91 -11.73 -0.33
N THR A 354 -22.54 -13.01 -0.32
CA THR A 354 -21.73 -13.61 0.75
C THR A 354 -20.30 -13.71 0.24
N ILE A 355 -19.38 -13.05 0.92
CA ILE A 355 -17.99 -12.92 0.48
C ILE A 355 -17.21 -14.17 0.87
N PRO A 356 -16.54 -14.86 -0.09
CA PRO A 356 -15.72 -16.01 0.22
C PRO A 356 -14.45 -15.61 0.97
N ALA A 357 -13.98 -16.49 1.86
CA ALA A 357 -12.68 -16.31 2.50
C ALA A 357 -11.55 -16.47 1.47
N VAL A 358 -10.53 -15.61 1.56
CA VAL A 358 -9.27 -15.76 0.85
C VAL A 358 -8.56 -17.02 1.36
N VAL A 359 -8.07 -17.86 0.43
CA VAL A 359 -7.33 -19.08 0.77
C VAL A 359 -5.97 -18.70 1.38
N ILE A 360 -5.71 -19.16 2.61
CA ILE A 360 -4.50 -18.85 3.40
C ILE A 360 -3.40 -19.89 3.22
#